data_AF-I3MIR9-F1
#
_entry.id   AF-I3MIR9-F1
#
_cell.length_a   1.000
_cell.length_b   1.000
_cell.length_c   1.000
_cell.angle_alpha   90.00
_cell.angle_beta   90.00
_cell.angle_gamma   90.00
#
_symmetry.space_group_name_H-M   'P 1'
#
loop_
_entity.id
_entity.type
_entity.pdbx_description
1 polymer ?
#
loop_
_entity_poly.entity_id
_entity_poly.type
_entity_poly.pdbx_seq_one_letter_code
_entity_poly.pdbx_strand_id
1 'polypeptide(L)'
;MRRARSAVATKPRGQKRSGASGTPVVASSGSSNSRARRSASKAGSGSPDVRGLHLGEQRERWETFQKRQKLSFEGAAKLLLDTFEYQGLVKHTGGCHCGAVRFEVWASADLHIFDCNCSICKKKQNRHFIVPASRFKLLKGAESITTYTFNTHKAQHTFCKKCGVQSFYTPRSNPGGFGIAPHCLDEGTVRSVVTEEFNGSNWEKAMKEHKTIKNMSKE
;
A
#
# COMPACT_ATOMS: atom_id res chain seq x y z
N MET A 1 -13.13 1.77 -58.98
CA MET A 1 -11.66 1.72 -59.17
C MET A 1 -11.07 0.61 -58.34
N ARG A 2 -10.00 0.00 -58.83
CA ARG A 2 -9.50 -1.35 -58.52
C ARG A 2 -8.60 -1.40 -57.26
N ARG A 3 -8.67 -2.57 -56.61
CA ARG A 3 -7.75 -3.28 -55.69
C ARG A 3 -6.37 -2.68 -55.38
N ALA A 4 -5.92 -2.88 -54.13
CA ALA A 4 -4.75 -3.73 -53.83
C ALA A 4 -4.79 -4.27 -52.39
N ARG A 5 -4.95 -5.59 -52.27
CA ARG A 5 -4.50 -6.40 -51.13
C ARG A 5 -3.05 -6.81 -51.43
N SER A 6 -2.18 -6.87 -50.43
CA SER A 6 -0.99 -7.72 -50.48
C SER A 6 -0.89 -8.56 -49.22
N ALA A 7 -0.70 -9.86 -49.46
CA ALA A 7 -0.62 -10.92 -48.48
C ALA A 7 0.66 -11.72 -48.75
N VAL A 8 1.33 -12.10 -47.65
CA VAL A 8 2.03 -13.38 -47.39
C VAL A 8 3.39 -13.64 -48.05
N ALA A 9 4.36 -14.01 -47.20
CA ALA A 9 5.19 -15.19 -47.40
C ALA A 9 5.66 -15.77 -46.04
N THR A 10 5.53 -17.09 -45.89
CA THR A 10 5.84 -17.90 -44.69
C THR A 10 7.00 -18.89 -44.92
N LYS A 11 7.51 -19.46 -43.80
CA LYS A 11 8.15 -20.80 -43.56
C LYS A 11 9.69 -20.94 -43.64
N PRO A 12 10.31 -22.00 -43.03
CA PRO A 12 9.90 -22.84 -41.88
C PRO A 12 11.02 -23.29 -40.87
N ARG A 13 10.56 -23.88 -39.75
CA ARG A 13 11.06 -24.97 -38.86
C ARG A 13 12.57 -25.23 -38.64
N GLY A 14 12.91 -25.36 -37.35
CA GLY A 14 13.94 -26.26 -36.81
C GLY A 14 13.57 -26.73 -35.39
N GLN A 15 13.69 -28.03 -35.12
CA GLN A 15 13.09 -28.80 -34.01
C GLN A 15 14.21 -29.59 -33.30
N LYS A 16 14.17 -29.76 -31.97
CA LYS A 16 14.59 -30.96 -31.17
C LYS A 16 14.59 -30.64 -29.66
N ARG A 17 13.72 -31.30 -28.86
CA ARG A 17 13.91 -32.54 -28.05
C ARG A 17 14.59 -32.24 -26.70
N SER A 18 13.87 -32.27 -25.56
CA SER A 18 13.42 -33.41 -24.72
C SER A 18 14.40 -33.71 -23.57
N GLY A 19 13.92 -33.71 -22.33
CA GLY A 19 14.66 -34.23 -21.17
C GLY A 19 13.91 -33.97 -19.87
N ALA A 20 13.23 -35.00 -19.36
CA ALA A 20 12.56 -35.01 -18.06
C ALA A 20 13.39 -35.79 -17.04
N SER A 21 13.01 -35.61 -15.76
CA SER A 21 13.15 -36.53 -14.62
C SER A 21 14.44 -36.53 -13.80
N GLY A 22 14.23 -36.62 -12.48
CA GLY A 22 15.05 -37.47 -11.61
C GLY A 22 15.90 -36.76 -10.55
N THR A 23 15.31 -36.47 -9.40
CA THR A 23 16.04 -36.50 -8.12
C THR A 23 16.41 -37.93 -7.74
N PRO A 24 17.57 -38.15 -7.11
CA PRO A 24 17.66 -39.14 -6.05
C PRO A 24 18.23 -38.57 -4.76
N VAL A 25 17.43 -38.74 -3.70
CA VAL A 25 17.78 -39.24 -2.37
C VAL A 25 19.27 -39.46 -2.09
N VAL A 26 19.76 -38.79 -1.05
CA VAL A 26 20.99 -39.14 -0.33
C VAL A 26 20.59 -39.75 1.01
N ALA A 27 20.99 -41.00 1.24
CA ALA A 27 20.89 -41.68 2.53
C ALA A 27 22.29 -42.16 2.93
N SER A 28 22.77 -41.70 4.09
CA SER A 28 23.85 -42.30 4.87
C SER A 28 23.75 -41.65 6.26
N SER A 29 23.36 -42.35 7.33
CA SER A 29 23.95 -43.50 8.01
C SER A 29 24.49 -43.04 9.38
N GLY A 30 24.00 -43.67 10.44
CA GLY A 30 24.89 -44.18 11.48
C GLY A 30 25.07 -43.39 12.79
N SER A 31 24.63 -44.06 13.86
CA SER A 31 25.24 -44.12 15.20
C SER A 31 25.02 -43.02 16.23
N SER A 32 24.04 -43.31 17.10
CA SER A 32 24.22 -43.54 18.55
C SER A 32 25.21 -42.67 19.33
N ASN A 33 24.71 -41.90 20.29
CA ASN A 33 25.18 -42.10 21.66
C ASN A 33 24.19 -41.66 22.75
N SER A 34 24.45 -42.26 23.90
CA SER A 34 23.75 -42.41 25.16
C SER A 34 23.40 -41.16 26.00
N ARG A 35 22.32 -41.32 26.77
CA ARG A 35 21.97 -40.75 28.10
C ARG A 35 22.55 -39.39 28.51
N ALA A 36 21.64 -38.44 28.70
CA ALA A 36 21.55 -37.67 29.94
C ALA A 36 20.10 -37.23 30.20
N ARG A 37 19.48 -37.75 31.27
CA ARG A 37 18.22 -37.23 31.80
C ARG A 37 18.48 -35.82 32.33
N ARG A 38 17.87 -34.81 31.72
CA ARG A 38 17.64 -33.51 32.35
C ARG A 38 16.13 -33.28 32.37
N SER A 39 15.60 -33.16 33.58
CA SER A 39 14.22 -32.78 33.88
C SER A 39 13.94 -31.41 33.27
N ALA A 40 13.19 -31.39 32.16
CA ALA A 40 12.59 -30.17 31.64
C ALA A 40 11.41 -29.80 32.54
N SER A 41 11.59 -28.75 33.34
CA SER A 41 10.48 -28.02 33.93
C SER A 41 9.60 -27.51 32.79
N LYS A 42 8.33 -27.91 32.81
CA LYS A 42 7.27 -27.39 31.92
C LYS A 42 7.21 -25.88 32.10
N ALA A 43 7.78 -25.13 31.16
CA ALA A 43 7.47 -23.71 31.02
C ALA A 43 5.99 -23.62 30.63
N GLY A 44 5.18 -23.11 31.55
CA GLY A 44 3.75 -22.91 31.34
C GLY A 44 3.53 -21.98 30.16
N SER A 45 2.87 -22.51 29.13
CA SER A 45 2.20 -21.72 28.10
C SER A 45 0.97 -21.06 28.71
N GLY A 46 1.18 -19.99 29.46
CA GLY A 46 0.13 -19.08 29.90
C GLY A 46 0.19 -17.83 29.04
N SER A 47 -0.75 -17.66 28.11
CA SER A 47 -1.06 -16.33 27.57
C SER A 47 -1.34 -15.40 28.76
N PRO A 48 -0.84 -14.15 28.78
CA PRO A 48 -1.10 -13.26 29.91
C PRO A 48 -2.62 -13.02 29.99
N ASP A 49 -3.21 -13.36 31.14
CA ASP A 49 -4.58 -13.06 31.49
C ASP A 49 -4.72 -11.54 31.59
N VAL A 50 -5.28 -10.90 30.55
CA VAL A 50 -5.47 -9.43 30.47
C VAL A 50 -6.66 -8.97 31.32
N ARG A 51 -7.02 -9.70 32.37
CA ARG A 51 -8.01 -9.24 33.35
C ARG A 51 -7.42 -8.11 34.19
N GLY A 52 -7.59 -6.91 33.66
CA GLY A 52 -7.44 -5.64 34.35
C GLY A 52 -6.03 -5.06 34.27
N LEU A 53 -5.77 -4.27 33.23
CA LEU A 53 -4.68 -3.30 33.29
C LEU A 53 -4.89 -2.41 34.54
N HIS A 54 -3.98 -2.48 35.52
CA HIS A 54 -4.02 -1.62 36.69
C HIS A 54 -3.48 -0.23 36.33
N LEU A 55 -4.38 0.66 35.90
CA LEU A 55 -4.05 2.01 35.44
C LEU A 55 -3.64 2.99 36.56
N GLY A 56 -3.71 2.56 37.83
CA GLY A 56 -3.38 3.41 38.99
C GLY A 56 -4.11 4.76 38.94
N GLU A 57 -3.36 5.84 39.19
CA GLU A 57 -3.85 7.23 39.14
C GLU A 57 -4.42 7.66 37.78
N GLN A 58 -4.11 6.94 36.69
CA GLN A 58 -4.58 7.29 35.34
C GLN A 58 -6.00 6.78 35.04
N ARG A 59 -6.61 5.99 35.94
CA ARG A 59 -7.93 5.35 35.72
C ARG A 59 -9.02 6.37 35.38
N GLU A 60 -9.14 7.43 36.17
CA GLU A 60 -10.23 8.41 36.01
C GLU A 60 -10.11 9.18 34.67
N ARG A 61 -8.88 9.56 34.29
CA ARG A 61 -8.59 10.21 33.00
C ARG A 61 -8.94 9.29 31.83
N TRP A 62 -8.60 8.00 31.95
CA TRP A 62 -8.91 6.99 30.94
C TRP A 62 -10.42 6.76 30.76
N GLU A 63 -11.16 6.58 31.86
CA GLU A 63 -12.62 6.40 31.81
C GLU A 63 -13.32 7.64 31.24
N THR A 64 -12.84 8.84 31.57
CA THR A 64 -13.33 10.10 31.01
C THR A 64 -13.08 10.19 29.51
N PHE A 65 -11.90 9.80 29.05
CA PHE A 65 -11.55 9.74 27.63
C PHE A 65 -12.45 8.76 26.86
N GLN A 66 -12.63 7.54 27.37
CA GLN A 66 -13.51 6.54 26.76
C GLN A 66 -14.96 7.02 26.65
N LYS A 67 -15.50 7.62 27.71
CA LYS A 67 -16.85 8.19 27.72
C LYS A 67 -17.01 9.33 26.70
N ARG A 68 -16.04 10.26 26.66
CA ARG A 68 -16.07 11.38 25.70
C ARG A 68 -16.01 10.91 24.25
N GLN A 69 -15.20 9.89 23.97
CA GLN A 69 -15.02 9.35 22.62
C GLN A 69 -16.01 8.24 22.26
N LYS A 70 -16.87 7.81 23.21
CA LYS A 70 -17.79 6.67 23.07
C LYS A 70 -17.09 5.39 22.60
N LEU A 71 -15.88 5.12 23.10
CA LEU A 71 -15.06 3.99 22.66
C LEU A 71 -15.19 2.78 23.59
N SER A 72 -15.17 1.58 23.00
CA SER A 72 -14.88 0.35 23.74
C SER A 72 -13.43 0.34 24.24
N PHE A 73 -13.10 -0.59 25.14
CA PHE A 73 -11.71 -0.76 25.58
C PHE A 73 -10.74 -1.02 24.42
N GLU A 74 -11.12 -1.92 23.51
CA GLU A 74 -10.36 -2.19 22.29
C GLU A 74 -10.27 -0.96 21.38
N GLY A 75 -11.37 -0.21 21.22
CA GLY A 75 -11.39 1.01 20.42
C GLY A 75 -10.47 2.09 20.97
N ALA A 76 -10.41 2.23 22.30
CA ALA A 76 -9.53 3.18 22.96
C ALA A 76 -8.06 2.74 22.89
N ALA A 77 -7.76 1.44 23.06
CA ALA A 77 -6.42 0.90 22.88
C ALA A 77 -5.92 1.09 21.43
N LYS A 78 -6.79 0.81 20.45
CA LYS A 78 -6.50 1.06 19.03
C LYS A 78 -6.23 2.55 18.78
N LEU A 79 -7.05 3.45 19.33
CA LEU A 79 -6.83 4.89 19.16
C LEU A 79 -5.50 5.35 19.76
N LEU A 80 -5.10 4.82 20.92
CA LEU A 80 -3.79 5.13 21.52
C LEU A 80 -2.63 4.60 20.67
N LEU A 81 -2.73 3.36 20.18
CA LEU A 81 -1.73 2.78 19.29
C LEU A 81 -1.62 3.57 17.99
N ASP A 82 -2.74 3.87 17.34
CA ASP A 82 -2.79 4.70 16.14
C ASP A 82 -2.18 6.09 16.41
N THR A 83 -2.48 6.72 17.56
CA THR A 83 -1.94 8.05 17.92
C THR A 83 -0.43 8.01 18.17
N PHE A 84 0.08 6.91 18.73
CA PHE A 84 1.51 6.70 18.93
C PHE A 84 2.23 6.42 17.61
N GLU A 85 1.67 5.56 16.77
CA GLU A 85 2.26 5.13 15.50
C GLU A 85 2.19 6.23 14.42
N TYR A 86 1.15 7.07 14.45
CA TYR A 86 0.88 8.10 13.43
C TYR A 86 0.86 9.52 14.00
N GLN A 87 1.79 9.85 14.92
CA GLN A 87 1.89 11.19 15.49
C GLN A 87 1.88 12.29 14.41
N GLY A 88 0.98 13.27 14.57
CA GLY A 88 0.83 14.39 13.64
C GLY A 88 0.03 14.08 12.36
N LEU A 89 -0.47 12.85 12.20
CA LEU A 89 -1.34 12.47 11.09
C LEU A 89 -2.79 12.38 11.54
N VAL A 90 -3.69 12.45 10.57
CA VAL A 90 -5.12 12.18 10.71
C VAL A 90 -5.52 11.07 9.76
N LYS A 91 -6.59 10.37 10.10
CA LYS A 91 -7.17 9.37 9.22
C LYS A 91 -8.11 10.04 8.23
N HIS A 92 -7.75 10.00 6.95
CA HIS A 92 -8.65 10.35 5.87
C HIS A 92 -9.37 9.10 5.36
N THR A 93 -10.59 9.27 4.88
CA THR A 93 -11.31 8.26 4.11
C THR A 93 -11.55 8.80 2.71
N GLY A 94 -11.77 7.90 1.75
CA GLY A 94 -12.02 8.29 0.37
C GLY A 94 -12.40 7.12 -0.50
N GLY A 95 -12.57 7.40 -1.79
CA GLY A 95 -12.95 6.38 -2.75
C GLY A 95 -13.15 6.90 -4.16
N CYS A 96 -13.59 6.00 -5.03
CA CYS A 96 -14.03 6.38 -6.37
C CYS A 96 -15.42 7.04 -6.33
N HIS A 97 -15.80 7.75 -7.39
CA HIS A 97 -17.08 8.43 -7.51
C HIS A 97 -18.31 7.55 -7.22
N CYS A 98 -18.36 6.33 -7.76
CA CYS A 98 -19.53 5.44 -7.57
C CYS A 98 -19.54 4.69 -6.23
N GLY A 99 -18.58 4.95 -5.33
CA GLY A 99 -18.49 4.28 -4.02
C GLY A 99 -18.15 2.79 -4.05
N ALA A 100 -17.88 2.21 -5.22
CA ALA A 100 -17.49 0.80 -5.34
C ALA A 100 -16.10 0.51 -4.75
N VAL A 101 -15.20 1.49 -4.80
CA VAL A 101 -13.85 1.44 -4.23
C VAL A 101 -13.78 2.42 -3.07
N ARG A 102 -13.41 1.96 -1.87
CA ARG A 102 -13.28 2.76 -0.66
C ARG A 102 -11.98 2.43 0.07
N PHE A 103 -11.34 3.43 0.66
CA PHE A 103 -10.09 3.28 1.40
C PHE A 103 -10.04 4.19 2.63
N GLU A 104 -9.11 3.88 3.53
CA GLU A 104 -8.63 4.80 4.55
C GLU A 104 -7.11 5.01 4.40
N VAL A 105 -6.64 6.19 4.79
CA VAL A 105 -5.23 6.55 4.73
C VAL A 105 -4.84 7.49 5.88
N TRP A 106 -3.70 7.22 6.50
CA TRP A 106 -3.09 8.13 7.49
C TRP A 106 -2.15 9.11 6.80
N ALA A 107 -2.46 10.40 6.88
CA ALA A 107 -1.65 11.48 6.31
C ALA A 107 -1.82 12.79 7.09
N SER A 108 -1.00 13.79 6.79
CA SER A 108 -1.14 15.12 7.38
C SER A 108 -2.47 15.76 6.95
N ALA A 109 -3.14 16.48 7.85
CA ALA A 109 -4.29 17.31 7.48
C ALA A 109 -3.89 18.46 6.53
N ASP A 110 -2.62 18.88 6.55
CA ASP A 110 -2.03 19.80 5.58
C ASP A 110 -1.34 18.98 4.48
N LEU A 111 -1.99 18.86 3.33
CA LEU A 111 -1.54 17.99 2.25
C LEU A 111 -0.50 18.68 1.37
N HIS A 112 0.60 17.98 1.10
CA HIS A 112 1.56 18.35 0.08
C HIS A 112 1.34 17.50 -1.18
N ILE A 113 0.88 18.15 -2.24
CA ILE A 113 0.42 17.53 -3.49
C ILE A 113 1.44 17.75 -4.61
N PHE A 114 1.75 16.70 -5.35
CA PHE A 114 2.54 16.78 -6.56
C PHE A 114 1.63 16.87 -7.80
N ASP A 115 1.84 17.90 -8.64
CA ASP A 115 1.19 18.06 -9.94
C ASP A 115 2.17 17.72 -11.07
N CYS A 116 2.03 16.50 -11.60
CA CYS A 116 2.97 15.95 -12.58
C CYS A 116 2.53 16.24 -14.02
N ASN A 117 3.44 16.80 -14.82
CA ASN A 117 3.15 17.21 -16.19
C ASN A 117 3.40 16.13 -17.27
N CYS A 118 3.68 14.87 -16.90
CA CYS A 118 3.88 13.80 -17.89
C CYS A 118 2.60 13.49 -18.68
N SER A 119 2.73 12.81 -19.83
CA SER A 119 1.62 12.62 -20.78
C SER A 119 0.37 11.97 -20.17
N ILE A 120 0.53 10.94 -19.34
CA ILE A 120 -0.59 10.28 -18.66
C ILE A 120 -1.16 11.14 -17.52
N CYS A 121 -0.31 11.83 -16.74
CA CYS A 121 -0.74 12.64 -15.61
C CYS A 121 -1.51 13.87 -16.07
N LYS A 122 -1.08 14.53 -17.16
CA LYS A 122 -1.85 15.59 -17.82
C LYS A 122 -3.24 15.11 -18.26
N LYS A 123 -3.32 13.96 -18.93
CA LYS A 123 -4.60 13.40 -19.40
C LYS A 123 -5.54 13.03 -18.25
N LYS A 124 -4.99 12.58 -17.11
CA LYS A 124 -5.76 12.19 -15.91
C LYS A 124 -6.01 13.33 -14.93
N GLN A 125 -5.38 14.49 -15.09
CA GLN A 125 -5.29 15.52 -14.05
C GLN A 125 -4.78 14.93 -12.72
N ASN A 126 -3.74 14.10 -12.79
CA ASN A 126 -3.27 13.28 -11.66
C ASN A 126 -2.42 14.06 -10.66
N ARG A 127 -3.09 14.83 -9.82
CA ARG A 127 -2.56 15.44 -8.60
C ARG A 127 -2.62 14.45 -7.44
N HIS A 128 -1.55 14.30 -6.68
CA HIS A 128 -1.52 13.33 -5.59
C HIS A 128 -0.53 13.69 -4.47
N PHE A 129 -0.84 13.31 -3.23
CA PHE A 129 0.15 13.14 -2.17
C PHE A 129 0.58 11.67 -2.08
N ILE A 130 1.74 11.41 -1.50
CA ILE A 130 2.29 10.05 -1.40
C ILE A 130 2.34 9.64 0.07
N VAL A 131 1.93 8.40 0.34
CA VAL A 131 2.05 7.75 1.65
C VAL A 131 2.75 6.40 1.52
N PRO A 132 3.45 5.92 2.57
CA PRO A 132 3.90 4.53 2.65
C PRO A 132 2.73 3.56 2.63
N ALA A 133 2.96 2.33 2.13
CA ALA A 133 1.91 1.30 2.09
C ALA A 133 1.35 0.95 3.47
N SER A 134 2.15 1.03 4.53
CA SER A 134 1.72 0.81 5.92
C SER A 134 0.64 1.79 6.38
N ARG A 135 0.54 2.97 5.76
CA ARG A 135 -0.47 4.00 6.08
C ARG A 135 -1.75 3.90 5.28
N PHE A 136 -1.85 2.99 4.32
CA PHE A 136 -2.98 2.86 3.42
C PHE A 136 -3.71 1.54 3.64
N LYS A 137 -5.05 1.58 3.61
CA LYS A 137 -5.87 0.37 3.67
C LYS A 137 -7.04 0.46 2.70
N LEU A 138 -7.14 -0.52 1.81
CA LEU A 138 -8.32 -0.71 0.98
C LEU A 138 -9.45 -1.30 1.84
N LEU A 139 -10.58 -0.61 1.92
CA LEU A 139 -11.75 -1.02 2.69
C LEU A 139 -12.75 -1.82 1.85
N LYS A 140 -12.87 -1.49 0.55
CA LYS A 140 -13.83 -2.10 -0.37
C LYS A 140 -13.35 -1.98 -1.81
N GLY A 141 -13.73 -2.94 -2.66
CA GLY A 141 -13.67 -2.79 -4.12
C GLY A 141 -12.44 -3.39 -4.79
N ALA A 142 -11.79 -4.39 -4.17
CA ALA A 142 -10.64 -5.10 -4.74
C ALA A 142 -10.98 -5.76 -6.10
N GLU A 143 -12.20 -6.23 -6.26
CA GLU A 143 -12.73 -6.77 -7.51
C GLU A 143 -13.08 -5.67 -8.53
N SER A 144 -13.41 -4.48 -8.03
CA SER A 144 -13.86 -3.31 -8.80
C SER A 144 -12.71 -2.44 -9.32
N ILE A 145 -11.44 -2.76 -9.01
CA ILE A 145 -10.25 -2.05 -9.52
C ILE A 145 -9.61 -2.79 -10.70
N THR A 146 -9.05 -2.02 -11.63
CA THR A 146 -8.15 -2.50 -12.69
C THR A 146 -6.89 -1.66 -12.72
N THR A 147 -5.82 -2.18 -13.32
CA THR A 147 -4.52 -1.52 -13.39
C THR A 147 -4.04 -1.38 -14.82
N TYR A 148 -3.60 -0.18 -15.18
CA TYR A 148 -2.90 0.10 -16.41
C TYR A 148 -1.41 0.37 -16.13
N THR A 149 -0.51 -0.25 -16.90
CA THR A 149 0.93 -0.01 -16.83
C THR A 149 1.47 0.23 -18.24
N PHE A 150 2.53 1.04 -18.34
CA PHE A 150 3.22 1.33 -19.59
C PHE A 150 4.66 1.76 -19.33
N ASN A 151 5.44 1.96 -20.39
CA ASN A 151 6.84 2.38 -20.33
C ASN A 151 7.69 1.45 -19.45
N THR A 152 8.09 1.86 -18.24
CA THR A 152 8.89 1.01 -17.35
C THR A 152 8.07 -0.02 -16.59
N HIS A 153 6.74 0.00 -16.72
CA HIS A 153 5.79 -0.86 -15.98
C HIS A 153 5.89 -0.78 -14.44
N LYS A 154 6.60 0.22 -13.90
CA LYS A 154 6.78 0.43 -12.46
C LYS A 154 5.61 1.18 -11.84
N ALA A 155 5.09 2.19 -12.53
CA ALA A 155 3.85 2.84 -12.11
C ALA A 155 2.68 1.92 -12.38
N GLN A 156 1.85 1.70 -11.36
CA GLN A 156 0.61 0.93 -11.46
C GLN A 156 -0.55 1.92 -11.37
N HIS A 157 -1.11 2.30 -12.52
CA HIS A 157 -2.25 3.20 -12.57
C HIS A 157 -3.54 2.44 -12.30
N THR A 158 -3.90 2.30 -11.02
CA THR A 158 -5.09 1.60 -10.54
C THR A 158 -6.31 2.51 -10.57
N PHE A 159 -7.45 2.05 -11.11
CA PHE A 159 -8.68 2.83 -11.16
C PHE A 159 -9.92 1.95 -11.13
N CYS A 160 -11.06 2.55 -10.79
CA CYS A 160 -12.33 1.85 -10.74
C CYS A 160 -12.78 1.41 -12.15
N LYS A 161 -13.03 0.12 -12.35
CA LYS A 161 -13.59 -0.44 -13.60
C LYS A 161 -14.98 0.10 -13.93
N LYS A 162 -15.73 0.57 -12.92
CA LYS A 162 -17.13 1.00 -13.08
C LYS A 162 -17.24 2.47 -13.47
N CYS A 163 -16.51 3.37 -12.80
CA CYS A 163 -16.62 4.81 -13.02
C CYS A 163 -15.35 5.47 -13.57
N GLY A 164 -14.25 4.72 -13.79
CA GLY A 164 -13.00 5.23 -14.35
C GLY A 164 -12.13 6.05 -13.40
N VAL A 165 -12.63 6.42 -12.22
CA VAL A 165 -11.89 7.26 -11.26
C VAL A 165 -10.67 6.52 -10.69
N GLN A 166 -9.52 7.19 -10.75
CA GLN A 166 -8.27 6.80 -10.09
C GLN A 166 -8.17 7.50 -8.74
N SER A 167 -8.69 6.86 -7.69
CA SER A 167 -8.65 7.43 -6.34
C SER A 167 -7.29 7.23 -5.65
N PHE A 168 -6.55 6.21 -6.03
CA PHE A 168 -5.17 5.96 -5.63
C PHE A 168 -4.43 5.19 -6.74
N TYR A 169 -3.09 5.20 -6.70
CA TYR A 169 -2.26 4.41 -7.61
C TYR A 169 -0.87 4.18 -7.01
N THR A 170 -0.07 3.26 -7.57
CA THR A 170 1.34 3.11 -7.17
C THR A 170 2.23 3.94 -8.10
N PRO A 171 2.88 5.02 -7.63
CA PRO A 171 3.73 5.86 -8.46
C PRO A 171 5.08 5.19 -8.77
N ARG A 172 5.66 5.51 -9.95
CA ARG A 172 7.00 5.04 -10.34
C ARG A 172 8.09 5.47 -9.33
N SER A 173 7.96 6.66 -8.75
CA SER A 173 8.93 7.22 -7.80
C SER A 173 8.92 6.52 -6.44
N ASN A 174 7.79 5.93 -6.05
CA ASN A 174 7.56 5.35 -4.73
C ASN A 174 6.78 4.03 -4.86
N PRO A 175 7.43 2.94 -5.33
CA PRO A 175 6.76 1.66 -5.55
C PRO A 175 6.30 0.96 -4.27
N GLY A 176 6.85 1.34 -3.10
CA GLY A 176 6.43 0.86 -1.78
C GLY A 176 5.31 1.69 -1.14
N GLY A 177 4.66 2.57 -1.89
CA GLY A 177 3.62 3.45 -1.39
C GLY A 177 2.52 3.71 -2.40
N PHE A 178 1.59 4.57 -1.99
CA PHE A 178 0.44 4.96 -2.81
C PHE A 178 0.41 6.47 -3.00
N GLY A 179 0.17 6.89 -4.24
CA GLY A 179 -0.26 8.23 -4.58
C GLY A 179 -1.77 8.34 -4.44
N ILE A 180 -2.26 9.20 -3.55
CA ILE A 180 -3.70 9.39 -3.29
C ILE A 180 -4.17 10.67 -3.97
N ALA A 181 -5.25 10.58 -4.73
CA ALA A 181 -5.87 11.74 -5.37
C ALA A 181 -6.63 12.55 -4.30
N PRO A 182 -6.26 13.82 -4.04
CA PRO A 182 -6.86 14.59 -2.93
C PRO A 182 -8.35 14.86 -3.15
N HIS A 183 -8.78 15.01 -4.41
CA HIS A 183 -10.19 15.20 -4.78
C HIS A 183 -11.04 13.93 -4.66
N CYS A 184 -10.45 12.80 -4.25
CA CYS A 184 -11.15 11.55 -3.96
C CYS A 184 -11.24 11.27 -2.45
N LEU A 185 -10.75 12.18 -1.60
CA LEU A 185 -10.98 12.13 -0.15
C LEU A 185 -12.40 12.61 0.16
N ASP A 186 -12.99 12.03 1.20
CA ASP A 186 -14.22 12.57 1.77
C ASP A 186 -13.92 13.86 2.54
N GLU A 187 -14.94 14.71 2.69
CA GLU A 187 -14.81 15.99 3.38
C GLU A 187 -14.56 15.84 4.90
N GLY A 188 -13.93 16.87 5.50
CA GLY A 188 -13.88 17.05 6.95
C GLY A 188 -12.52 16.82 7.62
N THR A 189 -11.52 16.28 6.92
CA THR A 189 -10.20 15.97 7.51
C THR A 189 -9.03 16.74 6.90
N VAL A 190 -9.21 17.30 5.71
CA VAL A 190 -8.20 18.15 5.04
C VAL A 190 -8.33 19.58 5.54
N ARG A 191 -7.22 20.15 6.02
CA ARG A 191 -7.13 21.53 6.51
C ARG A 191 -6.56 22.48 5.46
N SER A 192 -5.49 22.07 4.78
CA SER A 192 -4.86 22.89 3.75
C SER A 192 -4.23 22.02 2.66
N VAL A 193 -3.99 22.61 1.50
CA VAL A 193 -3.37 21.95 0.35
C VAL A 193 -2.30 22.87 -0.24
N VAL A 194 -1.06 22.40 -0.30
CA VAL A 194 0.02 23.03 -1.04
C VAL A 194 0.36 22.15 -2.23
N THR A 195 0.50 22.75 -3.42
CA THR A 195 0.81 22.03 -4.65
C THR A 195 2.22 22.37 -5.12
N GLU A 196 3.04 21.34 -5.35
CA GLU A 196 4.37 21.41 -5.98
C GLU A 196 4.29 20.83 -7.40
N GLU A 197 4.78 21.57 -8.38
CA GLU A 197 4.85 21.07 -9.75
C GLU A 197 5.99 20.06 -9.91
N PHE A 198 5.74 18.98 -10.65
CA PHE A 198 6.73 17.97 -10.97
C PHE A 198 6.90 17.84 -12.49
N ASN A 199 8.14 18.00 -12.97
CA ASN A 199 8.47 17.85 -14.38
C ASN A 199 8.59 16.37 -14.79
N GLY A 200 7.45 15.70 -14.89
CA GLY A 200 7.37 14.31 -15.35
C GLY A 200 7.64 14.10 -16.84
N SER A 201 7.60 15.15 -17.66
CA SER A 201 8.05 15.09 -19.06
C SER A 201 9.57 14.85 -19.17
N ASN A 202 10.35 15.29 -18.17
CA ASN A 202 11.77 15.00 -18.04
C ASN A 202 12.07 14.26 -16.72
N TRP A 203 11.45 13.11 -16.54
CA TRP A 203 11.40 12.37 -15.27
C TRP A 203 12.80 12.07 -14.69
N GLU A 204 13.77 11.65 -15.51
CA GLU A 204 15.09 11.27 -14.99
C GLU A 204 15.84 12.45 -14.39
N LYS A 205 15.82 13.60 -15.07
CA LYS A 205 16.41 14.84 -14.56
C LYS A 205 15.66 15.31 -13.31
N ALA A 206 14.33 15.38 -13.38
CA ALA A 206 13.50 15.82 -12.25
C ALA A 206 13.77 14.98 -11.00
N MET A 207 13.82 13.65 -11.12
CA MET A 207 14.12 12.78 -9.98
C MET A 207 15.53 12.94 -9.44
N LYS A 208 16.53 13.29 -10.26
CA LYS A 208 17.88 13.55 -9.78
C LYS A 208 17.95 14.81 -8.92
N GLU A 209 17.21 15.85 -9.32
CA GLU A 209 17.23 17.17 -8.68
C GLU A 209 16.26 17.29 -7.48
N HIS A 210 15.18 16.51 -7.49
CA HIS A 210 14.14 16.59 -6.46
C HIS A 210 14.59 15.99 -5.12
N LYS A 211 14.50 16.79 -4.05
CA LYS A 211 15.05 16.46 -2.73
C LYS A 211 14.15 15.54 -1.90
N THR A 212 12.83 15.71 -2.00
CA THR A 212 11.86 15.12 -1.06
C THR A 212 11.10 13.91 -1.61
N ILE A 213 10.70 13.92 -2.89
CA ILE A 213 9.75 12.94 -3.44
C ILE A 213 10.18 11.47 -3.30
N LYS A 214 11.49 11.17 -3.32
CA LYS A 214 12.03 9.79 -3.24
C LYS A 214 11.84 9.11 -1.88
N ASN A 215 11.61 9.91 -0.84
CA ASN A 215 11.55 9.41 0.53
C ASN A 215 10.11 9.36 1.06
N MET A 216 9.11 9.76 0.26
CA MET A 216 7.73 9.89 0.72
C MET A 216 7.04 8.55 1.04
N SER A 217 7.51 7.44 0.47
CA SER A 217 7.04 6.10 0.84
C SER A 217 7.99 5.32 1.75
N LYS A 218 9.03 5.97 2.28
CA LYS A 218 9.88 5.36 3.31
C LYS A 218 9.24 5.62 4.67
N GLU A 219 9.42 4.68 5.59
CA GLU A 219 9.00 4.82 6.98
C GLU A 219 9.87 5.82 7.73
#